data_AF-A0A5C8MLF0-F1
#
_entry.id   AF-A0A5C8MLF0-F1
#
_cell.length_a   1.000
_cell.length_b   1.000
_cell.length_c   1.000
_cell.angle_alpha   90.00
_cell.angle_beta   90.00
_cell.angle_gamma   90.00
#
_symmetry.space_group_name_H-M   'P 1'
#
loop_
_entity.id
_entity.type
_entity.pdbx_description
1 polymer ?
#
loop_
_entity_poly.entity_id
_entity_poly.type
_entity_poly.pdbx_seq_one_letter_code
_entity_poly.pdbx_strand_id
1 'polypeptide(L)' 'TILGLLPLAFGIGEGAEMNQPLAITVIGGLISSTFLTLFVIPVVYSLFDKETRKMKHSG' A
#
# COMPACT_ATOMS: atom_id res chain seq x y z
N THR A 1 1.87 3.00 12.62
CA THR A 1 3.16 2.35 12.33
C THR A 1 4.19 3.29 11.73
N ILE A 2 3.86 4.11 10.72
CA ILE A 2 4.83 5.02 10.05
C ILE A 2 5.54 5.99 11.02
N LEU A 3 4.84 6.54 12.01
CA LEU A 3 5.43 7.47 12.99
C LEU A 3 6.56 6.85 13.85
N GLY A 4 6.56 5.52 14.05
CA GLY A 4 7.61 4.83 14.81
C GLY A 4 8.89 4.56 14.02
N LEU A 5 8.81 4.55 12.68
CA LEU A 5 9.95 4.39 11.78
C LEU A 5 10.53 5.72 11.32
N LEU A 6 9.80 6.82 11.57
CA LEU A 6 10.17 8.16 11.13
C LEU A 6 11.55 8.61 11.64
N PRO A 7 11.89 8.55 12.95
CA PRO A 7 13.22 8.93 13.42
C PRO A 7 14.34 8.02 12.86
N LEU A 8 14.08 6.71 12.71
CA LEU A 8 15.01 5.77 12.11
C LEU A 8 15.27 6.07 10.63
N ALA A 9 14.24 6.43 9.87
CA ALA A 9 14.37 6.81 8.46
C ALA A 9 15.18 8.11 8.28
N PHE A 10 15.10 9.03 9.24
CA PHE A 10 15.92 10.25 9.29
C PHE A 10 17.32 10.03 9.89
N GLY A 11 17.67 8.79 10.30
CA GLY A 11 18.97 8.49 10.89
C GLY A 11 19.16 9.06 12.30
N ILE A 12 18.07 9.38 13.00
CA ILE A 12 18.11 9.98 14.33
C ILE A 12 18.20 8.86 15.38
N GLY A 13 19.39 8.66 15.95
CA GLY A 13 19.67 7.71 17.02
C GLY A 13 20.96 6.91 16.81
N GLU A 14 21.62 6.51 17.90
CA GLU A 14 22.79 5.61 17.84
C GLU A 14 22.43 4.28 17.15
N GLY A 15 23.24 3.85 16.18
CA GLY A 15 22.97 2.64 15.40
C GLY A 15 21.85 2.76 14.36
N ALA A 16 21.27 3.97 14.16
CA ALA A 16 20.24 4.19 13.15
C ALA A 16 20.78 3.97 11.72
N GLU A 17 22.07 4.20 11.47
CA GLU A 17 22.73 3.99 10.18
C GLU A 17 22.55 2.57 9.60
N MET A 18 22.49 1.54 10.44
CA MET A 18 22.26 0.16 10.00
C MET A 18 20.79 -0.11 9.67
N ASN A 19 19.87 0.54 10.38
CA ASN A 19 18.43 0.30 10.28
C ASN A 19 17.70 1.31 9.38
N GLN A 20 18.34 2.42 9.04
CA GLN A 20 17.83 3.47 8.17
C GLN A 20 17.43 2.96 6.77
N PRO A 21 18.26 2.18 6.04
CA PRO A 21 17.85 1.66 4.73
C PRO A 21 16.65 0.70 4.81
N LEU A 22 16.53 -0.06 5.90
CA LEU A 22 15.37 -0.92 6.16
C LEU A 22 14.12 -0.07 6.39
N ALA A 23 14.20 0.97 7.22
CA ALA A 23 13.09 1.88 7.49
C ALA A 23 12.58 2.57 6.22
N ILE A 24 13.50 3.04 5.36
CA ILE A 24 13.16 3.68 4.08
C ILE A 24 12.44 2.69 3.15
N THR A 25 12.94 1.47 3.03
CA THR A 25 12.32 0.42 2.19
C THR A 25 10.91 0.08 2.66
N VAL A 26 10.70 -0.06 3.98
CA VAL A 26 9.39 -0.34 4.56
C VAL A 26 8.42 0.81 4.31
N ILE A 27 8.84 2.06 4.54
CA ILE A 27 7.97 3.23 4.29
C ILE A 27 7.56 3.30 2.82
N GLY A 28 8.52 3.13 1.89
CA GLY A 28 8.22 3.10 0.45
C GLY A 28 7.26 1.98 0.07
N GLY A 29 7.47 0.76 0.60
CA GLY A 29 6.61 -0.40 0.36
C GLY A 29 5.20 -0.20 0.89
N LEU A 30 5.04 0.40 2.07
CA LEU A 30 3.73 0.70 2.65
C LEU A 30 2.98 1.76 1.84
N ILE A 31 3.67 2.81 1.39
CA ILE A 31 3.09 3.85 0.55
C ILE A 31 2.62 3.22 -0.78
N SER A 32 3.49 2.45 -1.45
CA SER A 32 3.16 1.77 -2.70
C SER A 32 2.00 0.79 -2.53
N SER A 33 1.98 -0.01 -1.45
CA SER A 33 0.91 -0.96 -1.17
C SER A 33 -0.42 -0.26 -0.88
N THR A 34 -0.38 0.89 -0.21
CA THR A 34 -1.56 1.72 0.04
C THR A 34 -2.13 2.24 -1.27
N PHE A 35 -1.30 2.83 -2.13
CA PHE A 35 -1.74 3.29 -3.46
C PHE A 35 -2.25 2.15 -4.32
N LEU A 36 -1.56 1.02 -4.33
CA LEU A 36 -1.98 -0.17 -5.06
C LEU A 36 -3.34 -0.64 -4.56
N THR A 37 -3.55 -0.73 -3.25
CA THR A 37 -4.84 -1.12 -2.66
C THR A 37 -5.96 -0.16 -3.07
N LEU A 38 -5.72 1.15 -2.98
CA LEU A 38 -6.69 2.17 -3.39
C LEU A 38 -7.06 2.08 -4.88
N PHE A 39 -6.19 1.57 -5.73
CA PHE A 39 -6.46 1.37 -7.16
C PHE A 39 -7.04 -0.03 -7.46
N VAL A 40 -6.54 -1.06 -6.79
CA VAL A 40 -6.98 -2.46 -6.97
C VAL A 40 -8.43 -2.63 -6.54
N ILE A 41 -8.84 -2.05 -5.40
CA ILE A 41 -10.22 -2.13 -4.92
C ILE A 41 -11.26 -1.64 -5.96
N PRO A 42 -11.17 -0.42 -6.52
CA PRO A 42 -12.14 0.06 -7.50
C PRO A 42 -12.08 -0.70 -8.82
N VAL A 43 -10.89 -1.15 -9.25
CA VAL A 43 -10.76 -1.99 -10.46
C VAL A 43 -11.47 -3.32 -10.27
N VAL A 44 -11.21 -4.00 -9.15
CA VAL A 44 -11.89 -5.25 -8.80
C VAL A 44 -13.40 -5.00 -8.74
N TYR A 45 -13.86 -3.96 -8.03
CA TYR A 45 -15.29 -3.64 -7.95
C TYR A 45 -15.91 -3.42 -9.34
N SER A 46 -15.24 -2.70 -10.24
CA SER A 46 -15.72 -2.46 -11.61
C SER A 46 -15.80 -3.75 -12.44
N LEU A 47 -14.86 -4.68 -12.26
CA LEU A 47 -14.88 -5.98 -12.93
C LEU A 47 -16.04 -6.86 -12.44
N PHE A 48 -16.23 -6.93 -11.12
CA PHE A 48 -17.33 -7.71 -10.53
C PHE A 48 -18.72 -7.08 -10.79
N ASP A 49 -18.84 -5.75 -10.80
CA ASP A 49 -20.08 -5.04 -11.16
C ASP A 49 -20.45 -5.30 -12.63
N LYS A 50 -19.46 -5.29 -13.55
CA LYS A 50 -19.68 -5.64 -14.95
C LYS A 50 -20.17 -7.08 -15.13
N GLU A 51 -19.61 -8.03 -14.40
CA GLU A 51 -20.04 -9.45 -14.42
C GLU A 51 -21.49 -9.62 -13.91
N THR A 52 -21.84 -8.98 -12.80
CA THR A 52 -23.20 -9.09 -12.23
C THR A 52 -24.28 -8.44 -13.11
N ARG A 53 -23.97 -7.36 -13.84
CA ARG A 53 -24.89 -6.74 -14.80
C ARG A 53 -25.11 -7.60 -16.05
N LYS A 54 -24.10 -8.37 -16.48
CA LYS A 54 -24.18 -9.24 -17.66
C LYS A 54 -25.09 -10.45 -17.44
N MET A 55 -25.10 -11.00 -16.22
CA MET A 55 -25.96 -12.15 -15.89
C MET A 55 -27.46 -11.80 -15.77
N LYS A 56 -27.82 -10.55 -15.44
CA LYS A 56 -29.21 -10.13 -15.27
C LYS A 56 -29.94 -9.82 -16.59
N HIS A 57 -29.23 -9.68 -17.71
CA HIS A 57 -29.83 -9.34 -19.01
C HIS A 57 -30.04 -10.55 -19.94
N SER A 58 -29.74 -11.76 -19.46
CA SER A 58 -29.91 -13.01 -20.21
C SER A 58 -31.05 -13.89 -19.68
N GLY A 59 -31.93 -13.34 -18.83
CA GLY A 59 -33.11 -14.01 -18.29
C GLY A 59 -34.39 -13.29 -18.69
#